data_AF-A0A6S7EQ25-F1
#
_entry.id   AF-A0A6S7EQ25-F1
#
_cell.length_a   1.000
_cell.length_b   1.000
_cell.length_c   1.000
_cell.angle_alpha   90.00
_cell.angle_beta   90.00
_cell.angle_gamma   90.00
#
_symmetry.space_group_name_H-M   'P 1'
#
loop_
_entity.id
_entity.type
_entity.pdbx_description
1 polymer ?
#
loop_
_entity_poly.entity_id
_entity_poly.type
_entity_poly.pdbx_seq_one_letter_code
_entity_poly.pdbx_strand_id
1 'polypeptide(L)'
;MREVAWRGVCLPARPATAGVGGTFPAFPTAQKGRFCRRRWLLSGLLIVSGFVLSGASVMAADNFTMTIEHIDGGSTTFSIPPGLGEQTGPQTMVLKIPLPPKDGDIDKTVEMAVIVRPVYSNGSSYVSKVLAGELLNTREVSTKKGMRVFEREVKGIGVMVLYVFQGDDGTPVLVEDSGSFNRAYSIYHDVPGKYRIQSAVPKTAGENFRYADKQVLRNVNNLIVGK
;
A
#
# COMPACT_ATOMS: atom_id res chain seq x y z
N MET A 1 18.97 51.23 11.77
CA MET A 1 19.98 51.47 10.72
C MET A 1 20.50 50.12 10.23
N ARG A 2 20.49 49.95 8.90
CA ARG A 2 21.19 48.96 8.06
C ARG A 2 20.68 47.50 8.01
N GLU A 3 19.93 47.25 6.94
CA GLU A 3 20.05 46.06 6.10
C GLU A 3 21.52 45.82 5.68
N VAL A 4 21.94 44.55 5.58
CA VAL A 4 22.89 44.08 4.56
C VAL A 4 22.42 42.72 4.09
N ALA A 5 22.24 42.61 2.78
CA ALA A 5 21.88 41.41 2.06
C ALA A 5 23.04 40.93 1.17
N TRP A 6 22.97 39.65 0.79
CA TRP A 6 23.66 38.94 -0.29
C TRP A 6 25.14 38.57 -0.14
N ARG A 7 25.43 37.25 -0.22
CA ARG A 7 26.07 36.62 -1.40
C ARG A 7 26.15 35.10 -1.23
N GLY A 8 25.69 34.40 -2.27
CA GLY A 8 25.85 32.96 -2.42
C GLY A 8 27.30 32.55 -2.69
N VAL A 9 27.61 31.31 -2.29
CA VAL A 9 28.79 30.58 -2.77
C VAL A 9 28.28 29.28 -3.38
N CYS A 10 28.46 29.15 -4.69
CA CYS A 10 28.43 27.89 -5.41
C CYS A 10 29.84 27.28 -5.45
N LEU A 11 29.90 25.94 -5.41
CA LEU A 11 30.87 24.99 -6.04
C LEU A 11 31.48 23.98 -5.04
N PRO A 12 31.87 22.76 -5.49
CA PRO A 12 31.65 22.11 -6.79
C PRO A 12 30.98 20.72 -6.69
N ALA A 13 30.58 20.19 -7.84
CA ALA A 13 30.06 18.85 -8.03
C ALA A 13 31.16 17.82 -8.39
N ARG A 14 30.88 16.56 -8.01
CA ARG A 14 31.37 15.23 -8.52
C ARG A 14 32.51 14.52 -7.74
N PRO A 15 32.64 13.16 -7.86
CA PRO A 15 31.78 12.16 -8.52
C PRO A 15 31.30 11.01 -7.60
N ALA A 16 30.48 10.13 -8.18
CA ALA A 16 29.81 8.99 -7.58
C ALA A 16 30.70 7.74 -7.41
N THR A 17 30.39 6.94 -6.38
CA THR A 17 30.61 5.49 -6.38
C THR A 17 29.46 4.78 -5.63
N ALA A 18 28.93 3.75 -6.28
CA ALA A 18 27.81 2.89 -5.87
C ALA A 18 28.08 2.15 -4.54
N GLY A 19 27.11 1.66 -3.78
CA GLY A 19 25.67 1.56 -3.98
C GLY A 19 25.15 0.40 -3.14
N VAL A 20 24.37 0.68 -2.10
CA VAL A 20 23.37 -0.23 -1.51
C VAL A 20 22.37 0.67 -0.79
N GLY A 21 21.17 0.82 -1.34
CA GLY A 21 20.16 1.67 -0.74
C GLY A 21 18.80 1.35 -1.34
N GLY A 22 18.03 0.52 -0.63
CA GLY A 22 16.67 0.15 -1.02
C GLY A 22 15.82 1.40 -1.20
N THR A 23 15.35 1.61 -2.42
CA THR A 23 14.37 2.62 -2.77
C THR A 23 13.02 2.23 -2.17
N PHE A 24 12.59 2.97 -1.15
CA PHE A 24 11.18 3.05 -0.76
C PHE A 24 10.45 3.87 -1.84
N PRO A 25 9.32 3.42 -2.40
CA PRO A 25 8.54 4.27 -3.27
C PRO A 25 7.88 5.38 -2.43
N ALA A 26 8.29 6.62 -2.69
CA ALA A 26 7.60 7.81 -2.25
C ALA A 26 6.25 7.91 -3.00
N PHE A 27 5.16 8.09 -2.24
CA PHE A 27 3.85 8.41 -2.80
C PHE A 27 3.90 9.76 -3.53
N PRO A 28 3.36 9.89 -4.77
CA PRO A 28 3.35 11.16 -5.47
C PRO A 28 2.34 12.13 -4.83
N THR A 29 2.88 13.22 -4.28
CA THR A 29 2.13 14.40 -3.86
C THR A 29 1.49 15.05 -5.09
N ALA A 30 0.16 15.15 -5.11
CA ALA A 30 -0.58 15.79 -6.19
C ALA A 30 -0.18 17.27 -6.35
N GLN A 31 0.49 17.60 -7.46
CA GLN A 31 0.62 18.98 -7.91
C GLN A 31 -0.66 19.43 -8.62
N LYS A 32 -1.29 20.50 -8.11
CA LYS A 32 -2.35 21.25 -8.81
C LYS A 32 -1.74 21.94 -10.03
N GLY A 33 -1.87 21.33 -11.21
CA GLY A 33 -1.64 21.98 -12.50
C GLY A 33 -2.95 22.46 -13.11
N ARG A 34 -3.17 23.78 -13.12
CA ARG A 34 -4.17 24.43 -13.99
C ARG A 34 -3.72 24.25 -15.44
N PHE A 35 -4.48 23.51 -16.24
CA PHE A 35 -4.31 23.49 -17.69
C PHE A 35 -5.28 24.48 -18.34
N CYS A 36 -4.74 25.64 -18.75
CA CYS A 36 -5.44 26.60 -19.59
C CYS A 36 -5.46 26.11 -21.05
N ARG A 37 -6.64 26.24 -21.67
CA ARG A 37 -6.95 25.96 -23.07
C ARG A 37 -5.92 26.53 -24.06
N ARG A 38 -5.51 25.76 -25.07
CA ARG A 38 -5.23 26.27 -26.42
C ARG A 38 -5.78 25.35 -27.50
N ARG A 39 -6.57 25.99 -28.35
CA ARG A 39 -7.25 25.54 -29.56
C ARG A 39 -6.21 25.52 -30.69
N TRP A 40 -6.08 24.41 -31.39
CA TRP A 40 -5.45 24.37 -32.72
C TRP A 40 -6.45 23.75 -33.69
N LEU A 41 -6.95 24.60 -34.59
CA LEU A 41 -7.57 24.23 -35.85
C LEU A 41 -6.44 23.87 -36.81
N LEU A 42 -6.51 22.71 -37.44
CA LEU A 42 -5.93 22.47 -38.76
C LEU A 42 -6.83 21.47 -39.49
N SER A 43 -7.46 21.98 -40.55
CA SER A 43 -8.31 21.23 -41.47
C SER A 43 -7.47 20.53 -42.53
N GLY A 44 -7.83 19.29 -42.85
CA GLY A 44 -7.83 18.77 -44.22
C GLY A 44 -6.60 18.00 -44.70
N LEU A 45 -6.73 16.67 -44.79
CA LEU A 45 -6.49 15.96 -46.05
C LEU A 45 -7.28 14.63 -46.07
N LEU A 46 -8.05 14.46 -47.14
CA LEU A 46 -8.88 13.30 -47.45
C LEU A 46 -7.99 12.24 -48.12
N ILE A 47 -7.94 11.02 -47.57
CA ILE A 47 -7.46 9.83 -48.30
C ILE A 47 -8.57 8.79 -48.28
N VAL A 48 -9.22 8.62 -49.43
CA VAL A 48 -10.11 7.50 -49.73
C VAL A 48 -9.26 6.45 -50.44
N SER A 49 -8.98 5.32 -49.80
CA SER A 49 -8.86 4.00 -50.43
C SER A 49 -8.52 2.92 -49.41
N GLY A 50 -9.44 1.95 -49.30
CA GLY A 50 -9.25 0.57 -48.87
C GLY A 50 -8.13 0.25 -47.88
N PHE A 51 -8.44 0.34 -46.59
CA PHE A 51 -7.89 -0.60 -45.61
C PHE A 51 -9.04 -1.00 -44.69
N VAL A 52 -9.36 -2.29 -44.67
CA VAL A 52 -10.18 -2.86 -43.61
C VAL A 52 -9.37 -2.64 -42.34
N LEU A 53 -9.76 -1.68 -41.52
CA LEU A 53 -9.36 -1.62 -40.12
C LEU A 53 -9.96 -2.88 -39.50
N SER A 54 -9.20 -3.98 -39.57
CA SER A 54 -9.33 -5.12 -38.68
C SER A 54 -9.51 -4.51 -37.31
N GLY A 55 -10.69 -4.73 -36.72
CA GLY A 55 -11.06 -4.14 -35.45
C GLY A 55 -9.87 -4.26 -34.53
N ALA A 56 -9.37 -3.12 -34.05
CA ALA A 56 -8.60 -3.12 -32.83
C ALA A 56 -9.57 -3.68 -31.79
N SER A 57 -9.56 -5.00 -31.61
CA SER A 57 -9.94 -5.61 -30.37
C SER A 57 -9.18 -4.80 -29.35
N VAL A 58 -9.91 -4.01 -28.56
CA VAL A 58 -9.40 -3.57 -27.28
C VAL A 58 -9.04 -4.88 -26.61
N MET A 59 -7.77 -5.28 -26.69
CA MET A 59 -7.31 -6.44 -25.96
C MET A 59 -7.61 -6.06 -24.53
N ALA A 60 -8.63 -6.69 -23.95
CA ALA A 60 -8.72 -6.78 -22.51
C ALA A 60 -7.34 -7.27 -22.10
N ALA A 61 -6.59 -6.45 -21.37
CA ALA A 61 -5.31 -6.91 -20.89
C ALA A 61 -5.58 -8.24 -20.16
N ASP A 62 -4.78 -9.26 -20.43
CA ASP A 62 -4.97 -10.53 -19.76
C ASP A 62 -4.59 -10.38 -18.28
N ASN A 63 -5.21 -11.17 -17.42
CA ASN A 63 -4.80 -11.25 -16.03
C ASN A 63 -3.32 -11.65 -15.97
N PHE A 64 -2.52 -10.95 -15.17
CA PHE A 64 -1.16 -11.43 -14.90
C PHE A 64 -1.19 -12.40 -13.73
N THR A 65 -0.34 -13.42 -13.80
CA THR A 65 -0.23 -14.42 -12.75
C THR A 65 0.97 -14.12 -11.87
N MET A 66 0.82 -14.18 -10.55
CA MET A 66 1.92 -14.11 -9.60
C MET A 66 1.88 -15.31 -8.66
N THR A 67 3.02 -15.96 -8.45
CA THR A 67 3.15 -17.05 -7.48
C THR A 67 4.01 -16.58 -6.30
N ILE A 68 3.54 -16.84 -5.09
CA ILE A 68 4.30 -16.66 -3.86
C ILE A 68 4.67 -18.05 -3.35
N GLU A 69 5.96 -18.29 -3.19
CA GLU A 69 6.48 -19.51 -2.57
C GLU A 69 6.38 -19.38 -1.05
N HIS A 70 5.91 -20.44 -0.40
CA HIS A 70 5.73 -20.49 1.04
C HIS A 70 6.97 -21.05 1.72
N ILE A 71 7.04 -20.84 3.04
CA ILE A 71 8.15 -21.39 3.84
C ILE A 71 7.99 -22.92 4.03
N ASP A 72 6.76 -23.44 3.96
CA ASP A 72 6.47 -24.87 4.07
C ASP A 72 6.75 -25.66 2.77
N GLY A 73 7.26 -25.00 1.72
CA GLY A 73 7.52 -25.59 0.41
C GLY A 73 6.30 -25.66 -0.51
N GLY A 74 5.13 -25.18 -0.06
CA GLY A 74 3.98 -24.95 -0.92
C GLY A 74 4.06 -23.61 -1.66
N SER A 75 3.02 -23.30 -2.43
CA SER A 75 2.89 -21.99 -3.07
C SER A 75 1.43 -21.54 -3.18
N THR A 76 1.23 -20.23 -3.32
CA THR A 76 -0.07 -19.63 -3.65
C THR A 76 0.07 -18.86 -4.95
N THR A 77 -0.77 -19.19 -5.92
CA THR A 77 -0.85 -18.48 -7.20
C THR A 77 -2.04 -17.53 -7.21
N PHE A 78 -1.81 -16.31 -7.69
CA PHE A 78 -2.78 -15.24 -7.82
C PHE A 78 -2.97 -14.90 -9.30
N SER A 79 -4.21 -14.77 -9.75
CA SER A 79 -4.60 -14.22 -11.04
C SER A 79 -5.11 -12.81 -10.84
N ILE A 80 -4.35 -11.81 -11.28
CA ILE A 80 -4.60 -10.40 -10.98
C ILE A 80 -5.15 -9.70 -12.24
N PRO A 81 -6.39 -9.18 -12.19
CA PRO A 81 -6.97 -8.44 -13.29
C PRO A 81 -6.18 -7.17 -13.63
N PRO A 82 -6.20 -6.74 -14.90
CA PRO A 82 -5.59 -5.49 -15.29
C PRO A 82 -6.14 -4.30 -14.51
N GLY A 83 -5.25 -3.39 -14.12
CA GLY A 83 -5.62 -2.18 -13.40
C GLY A 83 -5.93 -2.39 -11.91
N LEU A 84 -6.10 -3.64 -11.45
CA LEU A 84 -6.26 -3.93 -10.02
C LEU A 84 -4.94 -3.83 -9.25
N GLY A 85 -3.82 -4.11 -9.92
CA GLY A 85 -2.52 -4.06 -9.29
C GLY A 85 -1.36 -4.22 -10.26
N GLU A 86 -0.18 -4.25 -9.69
CA GLU A 86 1.09 -4.41 -10.39
C GLU A 86 2.05 -5.28 -9.57
N GLN A 87 2.93 -5.99 -10.27
CA GLN A 87 4.04 -6.70 -9.65
C GLN A 87 5.21 -5.73 -9.47
N THR A 88 5.67 -5.54 -8.23
CA THR A 88 6.77 -4.61 -7.89
C THR A 88 8.06 -5.32 -7.47
N GLY A 89 8.02 -6.64 -7.34
CA GLY A 89 9.19 -7.48 -7.09
C GLY A 89 8.92 -8.95 -7.43
N PRO A 90 9.91 -9.85 -7.26
CA PRO A 90 9.80 -11.24 -7.71
C PRO A 90 8.58 -11.99 -7.15
N GLN A 91 8.21 -11.70 -5.89
CA GLN A 91 7.05 -12.30 -5.22
C GLN A 91 6.22 -11.23 -4.48
N THR A 92 6.29 -9.98 -4.93
CA THR A 92 5.61 -8.85 -4.30
C THR A 92 4.66 -8.19 -5.29
N MET A 93 3.40 -8.04 -4.89
CA MET A 93 2.42 -7.26 -5.63
C MET A 93 1.87 -6.11 -4.81
N VAL A 94 1.47 -5.05 -5.51
CA VAL A 94 0.73 -3.92 -4.97
C VAL A 94 -0.64 -3.90 -5.64
N LEU A 95 -1.69 -3.95 -4.84
CA LEU A 95 -3.09 -3.92 -5.25
C LEU A 95 -3.74 -2.61 -4.82
N LYS A 96 -4.68 -2.15 -5.63
CA LYS A 96 -5.59 -1.04 -5.33
C LYS A 96 -6.96 -1.62 -5.02
N ILE A 97 -7.32 -1.63 -3.74
CA ILE A 97 -8.56 -2.26 -3.29
C ILE A 97 -9.55 -1.18 -2.86
N PRO A 98 -10.76 -1.12 -3.46
CA PRO A 98 -11.78 -0.22 -2.98
C PRO A 98 -12.26 -0.66 -1.59
N LEU A 99 -12.32 0.28 -0.66
CA LEU A 99 -12.97 0.14 0.64
C LEU A 99 -14.35 0.82 0.55
N PRO A 100 -15.45 0.05 0.48
CA PRO A 100 -16.76 0.64 0.41
C PRO A 100 -17.07 1.39 1.72
N PRO A 101 -17.86 2.47 1.64
CA PRO A 101 -18.35 3.12 2.85
C PRO A 101 -19.08 2.11 3.73
N LYS A 102 -18.84 2.19 5.04
CA LYS A 102 -19.70 1.54 6.01
C LYS A 102 -20.89 2.47 6.28
N ASP A 103 -22.08 1.90 6.44
CA ASP A 103 -23.36 2.61 6.60
C ASP A 103 -23.24 4.01 7.24
N GLY A 104 -23.58 5.05 6.47
CA GLY A 104 -23.86 6.40 6.96
C GLY A 104 -22.69 7.41 7.02
N ASP A 105 -21.42 6.99 6.91
CA ASP A 105 -20.29 7.88 7.26
C ASP A 105 -19.39 8.35 6.10
N ILE A 106 -19.60 7.88 4.87
CA ILE A 106 -18.82 8.36 3.72
C ILE A 106 -19.67 8.35 2.44
N ASP A 107 -19.84 9.51 1.80
CA ASP A 107 -20.49 9.63 0.49
C ASP A 107 -19.70 8.94 -0.64
N LYS A 108 -18.50 8.40 -0.35
CA LYS A 108 -17.53 7.93 -1.36
C LYS A 108 -16.73 6.72 -0.88
N THR A 109 -16.58 5.74 -1.76
CA THR A 109 -15.58 4.68 -1.67
C THR A 109 -14.17 5.27 -1.63
N VAL A 110 -13.33 4.80 -0.72
CA VAL A 110 -11.91 5.15 -0.66
C VAL A 110 -11.05 4.02 -1.22
N GLU A 111 -9.89 4.34 -1.77
CA GLU A 111 -8.94 3.34 -2.28
C GLU A 111 -7.87 3.04 -1.23
N MET A 112 -7.63 1.75 -0.97
CA MET A 112 -6.54 1.27 -0.13
C MET A 112 -5.42 0.71 -1.01
N ALA A 113 -4.17 1.00 -0.66
CA ALA A 113 -3.02 0.32 -1.24
C ALA A 113 -2.69 -0.93 -0.41
N VAL A 114 -2.59 -2.09 -1.05
CA VAL A 114 -2.37 -3.37 -0.39
C VAL A 114 -1.16 -4.05 -0.99
N ILE A 115 -0.16 -4.30 -0.16
CA ILE A 115 1.06 -5.01 -0.53
C ILE A 115 0.93 -6.45 -0.07
N VAL A 116 1.05 -7.40 -0.99
CA VAL A 116 1.12 -8.83 -0.68
C VAL A 116 2.52 -9.33 -1.02
N ARG A 117 3.18 -9.98 -0.06
CA ARG A 117 4.56 -10.45 -0.16
C ARG A 117 4.77 -11.74 0.63
N PRO A 118 5.76 -12.58 0.28
CA PRO A 118 6.12 -13.76 1.08
C PRO A 118 6.49 -13.36 2.52
N VAL A 119 6.23 -14.30 3.43
CA VAL A 119 6.88 -14.31 4.73
C VAL A 119 8.19 -15.07 4.57
N TYR A 120 9.32 -14.47 4.97
CA TYR A 120 10.65 -15.06 4.76
C TYR A 120 11.20 -15.80 5.99
N SER A 121 10.44 -15.85 7.09
CA SER A 121 10.87 -16.57 8.29
C SER A 121 9.70 -17.14 9.06
N ASN A 122 9.92 -18.31 9.68
CA ASN A 122 9.07 -18.87 10.72
C ASN A 122 9.19 -18.09 12.05
N GLY A 123 9.99 -17.02 12.07
CA GLY A 123 10.22 -16.18 13.23
C GLY A 123 9.02 -15.32 13.56
N SER A 124 9.11 -14.59 14.68
CA SER A 124 8.02 -13.75 15.16
C SER A 124 7.65 -12.70 14.10
N SER A 125 6.43 -12.83 13.56
CA SER A 125 5.72 -11.76 12.85
C SER A 125 5.81 -10.47 13.64
N TYR A 126 5.76 -9.34 12.96
CA TYR A 126 5.79 -8.05 13.66
C TYR A 126 4.67 -7.95 14.72
N VAL A 127 3.51 -8.55 14.46
CA VAL A 127 2.40 -8.70 15.42
C VAL A 127 2.80 -9.56 16.63
N SER A 128 3.41 -10.73 16.41
CA SER A 128 3.83 -11.60 17.52
C SER A 128 4.94 -10.99 18.38
N LYS A 129 5.83 -10.16 17.82
CA LYS A 129 6.82 -9.40 18.61
C LYS A 129 6.16 -8.41 19.55
N VAL A 130 5.10 -7.73 19.11
CA VAL A 130 4.30 -6.84 19.96
C VAL A 130 3.63 -7.64 21.07
N LEU A 131 3.01 -8.78 20.72
CA LEU A 131 2.27 -9.60 21.68
C LEU A 131 3.16 -10.32 22.70
N ALA A 132 4.38 -10.68 22.31
CA ALA A 132 5.39 -11.30 23.18
C ALA A 132 6.16 -10.28 24.04
N GLY A 133 5.94 -8.97 23.84
CA GLY A 133 6.70 -7.92 24.54
C GLY A 133 8.16 -7.83 24.11
N GLU A 134 8.51 -8.38 22.95
CA GLU A 134 9.89 -8.37 22.41
C GLU A 134 10.23 -7.06 21.70
N LEU A 135 9.22 -6.26 21.37
CA LEU A 135 9.41 -4.99 20.68
C LEU A 135 9.85 -3.89 21.67
N LEU A 136 11.10 -3.44 21.54
CA LEU A 136 11.67 -2.38 22.40
C LEU A 136 10.78 -1.12 22.43
N ASN A 137 10.78 -0.46 23.60
CA ASN A 137 10.03 0.76 23.89
C ASN A 137 8.53 0.66 23.59
N THR A 138 7.96 -0.54 23.70
CA THR A 138 6.53 -0.80 23.49
C THR A 138 5.92 -1.25 24.80
N ARG A 139 4.79 -0.67 25.19
CA ARG A 139 4.02 -1.08 26.38
C ARG A 139 2.54 -1.14 26.07
N GLU A 140 1.85 -2.11 26.65
CA GLU A 140 0.39 -2.16 26.61
C GLU A 140 -0.18 -1.07 27.54
N VAL A 141 -1.18 -0.34 27.06
CA VAL A 141 -1.74 0.82 27.79
C VAL A 141 -3.22 0.69 28.07
N SER A 142 -3.98 0.01 27.20
CA SER A 142 -5.43 -0.11 27.37
C SER A 142 -6.03 -1.19 26.48
N THR A 143 -7.34 -1.37 26.60
CA THR A 143 -8.17 -2.09 25.63
C THR A 143 -9.23 -1.13 25.08
N LYS A 144 -9.40 -1.07 23.76
CA LYS A 144 -10.39 -0.21 23.08
C LYS A 144 -11.18 -1.04 22.07
N LYS A 145 -12.51 -1.11 22.22
CA LYS A 145 -13.42 -1.82 21.29
C LYS A 145 -12.98 -3.28 21.00
N GLY A 146 -12.55 -4.01 22.03
CA GLY A 146 -12.06 -5.39 21.89
C GLY A 146 -10.74 -5.53 21.14
N MET A 147 -9.92 -4.47 21.14
CA MET A 147 -8.55 -4.45 20.62
C MET A 147 -7.59 -4.12 21.77
N ARG A 148 -6.46 -4.81 21.83
CA ARG A 148 -5.36 -4.47 22.74
C ARG A 148 -4.62 -3.26 22.17
N VAL A 149 -4.29 -2.29 23.02
CA VAL A 149 -3.67 -1.04 22.61
C VAL A 149 -2.30 -0.92 23.25
N PHE A 150 -1.30 -0.64 22.42
CA PHE A 150 0.08 -0.41 22.86
C PHE A 150 0.54 0.97 22.42
N GLU A 151 1.42 1.56 23.22
CA GLU A 151 2.19 2.74 22.84
C GLU A 151 3.63 2.32 22.58
N ARG A 152 4.20 2.84 21.50
CA ARG A 152 5.60 2.65 21.15
C ARG A 152 6.29 3.98 20.93
N GLU A 153 7.40 4.20 21.62
CA GLU A 153 8.27 5.35 21.35
C GLU A 153 9.20 5.04 20.18
N VAL A 154 9.09 5.84 19.12
CA VAL A 154 9.90 5.71 17.91
C VAL A 154 10.72 6.98 17.71
N LYS A 155 12.04 6.84 17.69
CA LYS A 155 12.97 7.96 17.50
C LYS A 155 12.66 8.70 16.18
N GLY A 156 12.46 10.01 16.27
CA GLY A 156 12.15 10.88 15.13
C GLY A 156 10.67 10.96 14.74
N ILE A 157 9.81 10.10 15.30
CA ILE A 157 8.35 10.12 15.09
C ILE A 157 7.62 10.50 16.39
N GLY A 158 8.12 10.09 17.54
CA GLY A 158 7.43 10.26 18.83
C GLY A 158 6.63 9.01 19.20
N VAL A 159 5.45 9.19 19.80
CA VAL A 159 4.61 8.08 20.24
C VAL A 159 3.75 7.58 19.08
N MET A 160 3.89 6.30 18.76
CA MET A 160 3.05 5.57 17.82
C MET A 160 2.09 4.68 18.60
N VAL A 161 0.83 4.63 18.17
CA VAL A 161 -0.20 3.77 18.79
C VAL A 161 -0.34 2.50 17.95
N LEU A 162 -0.31 1.34 18.61
CA LEU A 162 -0.50 0.05 18.01
C LEU A 162 -1.82 -0.56 18.49
N TYR A 163 -2.64 -1.05 17.57
CA TYR A 163 -3.85 -1.80 17.91
C TYR A 163 -3.67 -3.24 17.47
N VAL A 164 -3.93 -4.19 18.36
CA VAL A 164 -3.94 -5.62 18.02
C VAL A 164 -5.32 -6.21 18.25
N PHE A 165 -5.82 -6.92 17.25
CA PHE A 165 -7.09 -7.63 17.33
C PHE A 165 -7.03 -8.99 16.63
N GLN A 166 -7.98 -9.85 16.96
CA GLN A 166 -8.13 -11.15 16.30
C GLN A 166 -8.89 -10.98 14.98
N GLY A 167 -8.25 -11.32 13.85
CA GLY A 167 -8.90 -11.35 12.53
C GLY A 167 -9.99 -12.43 12.44
N ASP A 168 -10.85 -12.33 11.42
CA ASP A 168 -11.96 -13.26 11.17
C ASP A 168 -11.46 -14.71 10.91
N ASP A 169 -10.21 -14.87 10.48
CA ASP A 169 -9.54 -16.14 10.21
C ASP A 169 -8.80 -16.74 11.43
N GLY A 170 -8.87 -16.08 12.59
CA GLY A 170 -8.15 -16.51 13.78
C GLY A 170 -6.67 -16.11 13.80
N THR A 171 -6.22 -15.26 12.87
CA THR A 171 -4.86 -14.70 12.86
C THR A 171 -4.83 -13.33 13.55
N PRO A 172 -3.83 -13.03 14.40
CA PRO A 172 -3.68 -11.69 14.97
C PRO A 172 -3.34 -10.63 13.91
N VAL A 173 -4.07 -9.51 13.94
CA VAL A 173 -3.87 -8.37 13.05
C VAL A 173 -3.34 -7.18 13.85
N LEU A 174 -2.34 -6.50 13.31
CA LEU A 174 -1.75 -5.30 13.89
C LEU A 174 -2.09 -4.08 13.06
N VAL A 175 -2.45 -2.98 13.72
CA VAL A 175 -2.63 -1.67 13.10
C VAL A 175 -1.64 -0.71 13.72
N GLU A 176 -0.87 -0.02 12.90
CA GLU A 176 -0.03 1.11 13.31
C GLU A 176 -0.71 2.43 13.00
N ASP A 177 -0.77 3.29 14.01
CA ASP A 177 -1.15 4.68 13.90
C ASP A 177 0.03 5.58 14.30
N SER A 178 0.74 6.09 13.29
CA SER A 178 1.85 7.05 13.46
C SER A 178 1.38 8.49 13.72
N GLY A 179 0.11 8.71 14.09
CA GLY A 179 -0.43 10.04 14.34
C GLY A 179 -0.38 10.93 13.09
N SER A 180 -0.09 12.22 13.26
CA SER A 180 -0.08 13.19 12.15
C SER A 180 1.05 12.96 11.13
N PHE A 181 2.05 12.11 11.43
CA PHE A 181 3.15 11.80 10.51
C PHE A 181 2.70 11.01 9.28
N ASN A 182 1.61 10.26 9.39
CA ASN A 182 1.07 9.48 8.28
C ASN A 182 -0.44 9.73 8.10
N ARG A 183 -0.87 9.90 6.85
CA ARG A 183 -2.28 10.08 6.48
C ARG A 183 -3.05 8.76 6.37
N ALA A 184 -2.38 7.64 6.56
CA ALA A 184 -2.96 6.30 6.56
C ALA A 184 -2.57 5.52 7.82
N TYR A 185 -3.41 4.57 8.18
CA TYR A 185 -3.08 3.48 9.09
C TYR A 185 -2.36 2.37 8.31
N SER A 186 -1.34 1.76 8.91
CA SER A 186 -0.70 0.56 8.35
C SER A 186 -1.27 -0.67 9.04
N ILE A 187 -1.95 -1.54 8.29
CA ILE A 187 -2.51 -2.80 8.81
C ILE A 187 -1.63 -3.95 8.34
N TYR A 188 -1.23 -4.82 9.26
CA TYR A 188 -0.41 -6.00 9.01
C TYR A 188 -1.19 -7.26 9.37
N HIS A 189 -1.36 -8.13 8.39
CA HIS A 189 -2.03 -9.42 8.51
C HIS A 189 -1.11 -10.51 7.91
N ASP A 190 -0.61 -11.41 8.75
CA ASP A 190 0.33 -12.45 8.33
C ASP A 190 -0.41 -13.79 8.18
N VAL A 191 -0.72 -14.20 6.96
CA VAL A 191 -1.34 -15.51 6.71
C VAL A 191 -0.32 -16.59 7.08
N PRO A 192 -0.59 -17.44 8.09
CA PRO A 192 0.42 -18.34 8.66
C PRO A 192 1.07 -19.24 7.60
N GLY A 193 2.41 -19.25 7.56
CA GLY A 193 3.22 -20.06 6.66
C GLY A 193 3.24 -19.61 5.19
N LYS A 194 2.40 -18.64 4.80
CA LYS A 194 2.18 -18.28 3.39
C LYS A 194 2.76 -16.92 3.04
N TYR A 195 1.99 -15.86 3.28
CA TYR A 195 2.30 -14.50 2.85
C TYR A 195 1.79 -13.46 3.84
N ARG A 196 2.39 -12.27 3.82
CA ARG A 196 1.96 -11.10 4.58
C ARG A 196 1.17 -10.17 3.67
N ILE A 197 0.07 -9.67 4.20
CA ILE A 197 -0.68 -8.57 3.65
C ILE A 197 -0.38 -7.32 4.49
N GLN A 198 0.11 -6.26 3.84
CA GLN A 198 0.28 -4.95 4.44
C GLN A 198 -0.60 -3.95 3.71
N SER A 199 -1.57 -3.36 4.42
CA SER A 199 -2.54 -2.42 3.85
C SER A 199 -2.34 -1.02 4.37
N ALA A 200 -2.33 -0.03 3.50
CA ALA A 200 -2.37 1.39 3.84
C ALA A 200 -3.81 1.89 3.72
N VAL A 201 -4.49 2.04 4.86
CA VAL A 201 -5.89 2.48 4.93
C VAL A 201 -5.94 3.97 5.23
N PRO A 202 -6.46 4.83 4.33
CA PRO A 202 -6.54 6.27 4.58
C PRO A 202 -7.29 6.58 5.88
N LYS A 203 -6.81 7.54 6.67
CA LYS A 203 -7.47 7.93 7.93
C LYS A 203 -8.88 8.49 7.74
N THR A 204 -9.17 8.99 6.54
CA THR A 204 -10.52 9.41 6.13
C THR A 204 -11.52 8.25 6.08
N ALA A 205 -11.06 6.99 6.10
CA ALA A 205 -11.90 5.80 6.21
C ALA A 205 -12.38 5.52 7.64
N GLY A 206 -11.82 6.22 8.64
CA GLY A 206 -12.11 6.01 10.06
C GLY A 206 -11.39 4.81 10.68
N GLU A 207 -11.75 4.50 11.94
CA GLU A 207 -11.07 3.50 12.78
C GLU A 207 -11.74 2.10 12.74
N ASN A 208 -12.45 1.75 11.66
CA ASN A 208 -13.10 0.44 11.55
C ASN A 208 -12.16 -0.64 10.99
N PHE A 209 -11.07 -0.90 11.71
CA PHE A 209 -9.98 -1.75 11.23
C PHE A 209 -10.41 -3.18 10.90
N ARG A 210 -11.33 -3.76 11.68
CA ARG A 210 -11.89 -5.10 11.42
C ARG A 210 -12.61 -5.18 10.08
N TYR A 211 -13.41 -4.17 9.76
CA TYR A 211 -14.09 -4.11 8.46
C TYR A 211 -13.09 -3.92 7.32
N ALA A 212 -12.10 -3.05 7.48
CA ALA A 212 -11.07 -2.84 6.46
C ALA A 212 -10.27 -4.12 6.18
N ASP A 213 -9.77 -4.79 7.22
CA ASP A 213 -9.06 -6.07 7.12
C ASP A 213 -9.91 -7.14 6.43
N LYS A 214 -11.19 -7.27 6.81
CA LYS A 214 -12.13 -8.18 6.15
C LYS A 214 -12.28 -7.93 4.64
N GLN A 215 -12.40 -6.66 4.24
CA GLN A 215 -12.50 -6.32 2.81
C GLN A 215 -11.19 -6.63 2.07
N VAL A 216 -10.04 -6.35 2.68
CA VAL A 216 -8.74 -6.69 2.11
C VAL A 216 -8.62 -8.20 1.91
N LEU A 217 -8.85 -9.00 2.95
CA LEU A 217 -8.79 -10.46 2.87
C LEU A 217 -9.73 -11.02 1.81
N ARG A 218 -10.98 -10.55 1.77
CA ARG A 218 -11.95 -10.96 0.76
C ARG A 218 -11.43 -10.71 -0.65
N ASN A 219 -10.93 -9.51 -0.92
CA ASN A 219 -10.44 -9.14 -2.26
C ASN A 219 -9.18 -9.92 -2.62
N VAL A 220 -8.20 -10.04 -1.71
CA VAL A 220 -6.98 -10.83 -1.94
C VAL A 220 -7.31 -12.31 -2.18
N ASN A 221 -8.20 -12.88 -1.37
CA ASN A 221 -8.60 -14.28 -1.50
C ASN A 221 -9.34 -14.56 -2.81
N ASN A 222 -10.04 -13.58 -3.39
CA ASN A 222 -10.71 -13.75 -4.69
C ASN A 222 -9.72 -13.81 -5.87
N LEU A 223 -8.46 -13.43 -5.67
CA LEU A 223 -7.42 -13.51 -6.69
C LEU A 223 -6.71 -14.87 -6.71
N ILE A 224 -6.85 -15.68 -5.66
CA ILE A 224 -6.18 -16.98 -5.55
C ILE A 224 -6.84 -17.97 -6.52
N VAL A 225 -6.00 -18.64 -7.33
CA VAL A 225 -6.42 -19.70 -8.26
C VAL A 225 -6.12 -21.09 -7.69
N GLY A 226 -6.88 -22.10 -8.10
CA GLY A 226 -6.62 -23.50 -7.73
C GLY A 226 -6.91 -23.84 -6.26
N LYS A 227 -7.92 -23.21 -5.66
CA LYS A 227 -8.39 -23.53 -4.30
C LYS A 227 -9.01 -24.92 -4.20
#